data_AF-A0A947CNC7-F1
#
_entry.id   AF-A0A947CNC7-F1
#
_cell.length_a   1.000
_cell.length_b   1.000
_cell.length_c   1.000
_cell.angle_alpha   90.00
_cell.angle_beta   90.00
_cell.angle_gamma   90.00
#
_symmetry.space_group_name_H-M   'P 1'
#
loop_
_entity.id
_entity.type
_entity.pdbx_description
1 polymer ?
#
loop_
_entity_poly.entity_id
_entity_poly.type
_entity_poly.pdbx_seq_one_letter_code
_entity_poly.pdbx_strand_id
1 'polypeptide(L)'
;VEIPTGHLRALAESPSLGRYTLRSTMALLGKRKAADIGIEWIQNALFDDRFSRYVTTWLRAGILKGDDLDVDWVKSLVARPSWRGLALQLLGNHELVKPHRIGSDWLLKSARHSDQQVASFAHSYLLQHFSPDDFALEQGSDDQAVGVDRIFSLLDQGQEAPVRRFAASYLLLHHPELSSTVEESRTLGIKPKLDSKAYTLARLRPLIFDGRPDVRTFASKVARAELVRWDDATLAYDMAAAVHREPRVVGAEALLGIGQPAGEGTLAPPMSWLDAARAFAMAESSIKATREIALTMIRRHYAEIGSATKLAWLMDSPDREVRLFAVRLLWDRHKPVAMPSERDRERFDSKATLREFVRTVLFGLPPGRMERRDGDDAAERPLPASVAKRRVIEVVRDMALENAEFATLVAPVLEEFLASRAKGEWQSCVAALARMRAAHPELETSLPESRTP
;
A
#
# COMPACT_ATOMS: atom_id res chain seq x y z
N VAL A 1 22.97 -8.42 -67.30
CA VAL A 1 22.12 -9.64 -67.22
C VAL A 1 21.91 -9.93 -65.76
N GLU A 2 20.66 -9.86 -65.29
CA GLU A 2 20.35 -10.15 -63.89
C GLU A 2 20.20 -11.67 -63.71
N ILE A 3 21.06 -12.28 -62.90
CA ILE A 3 21.04 -13.74 -62.68
C ILE A 3 19.77 -14.08 -61.89
N PRO A 4 18.92 -15.03 -62.35
CA PRO A 4 17.71 -15.45 -61.64
C PRO A 4 18.01 -15.97 -60.23
N THR A 5 17.16 -15.66 -59.25
CA THR A 5 17.36 -16.04 -57.83
C THR A 5 17.49 -17.56 -57.66
N GLY A 6 16.73 -18.35 -58.41
CA GLY A 6 16.84 -19.82 -58.37
C GLY A 6 18.20 -20.35 -58.83
N HIS A 7 18.85 -19.70 -59.81
CA HIS A 7 20.20 -20.08 -60.26
C HIS A 7 21.25 -19.71 -59.21
N LEU A 8 21.11 -18.54 -58.57
CA LEU A 8 22.00 -18.12 -57.47
C LEU A 8 21.87 -19.06 -56.27
N ARG A 9 20.66 -19.52 -55.95
CA ARG A 9 20.41 -20.51 -54.89
C ARG A 9 21.05 -21.86 -55.21
N ALA A 10 20.81 -22.40 -56.40
CA ALA A 10 21.43 -23.65 -56.84
C ALA A 10 22.96 -23.57 -56.84
N LEU A 11 23.52 -22.42 -57.23
CA LEU A 11 24.96 -22.17 -57.17
C LEU A 11 25.48 -22.15 -55.72
N ALA A 12 24.75 -21.51 -54.79
CA ALA A 12 25.13 -21.47 -53.38
C ALA A 12 25.07 -22.85 -52.70
N GLU A 13 24.13 -23.70 -53.08
CA GLU A 13 23.97 -25.06 -52.54
C GLU A 13 25.07 -26.04 -53.02
N SER A 14 25.74 -25.71 -54.15
CA SER A 14 26.77 -26.57 -54.74
C SER A 14 27.94 -26.86 -53.77
N PRO A 15 28.25 -28.13 -53.47
CA PRO A 15 29.31 -28.48 -52.53
C PRO A 15 30.73 -28.15 -53.03
N SER A 16 30.91 -27.95 -54.34
CA SER A 16 32.20 -27.65 -54.96
C SER A 16 32.55 -26.16 -55.00
N LEU A 17 31.68 -25.29 -54.48
CA LEU A 17 31.89 -23.85 -54.56
C LEU A 17 33.00 -23.37 -53.62
N GLY A 18 33.99 -22.66 -54.17
CA GLY A 18 35.03 -22.01 -53.36
C GLY A 18 34.45 -20.94 -52.43
N ARG A 19 35.07 -20.74 -51.25
CA ARG A 19 34.62 -19.78 -50.22
C ARG A 19 34.39 -18.36 -50.74
N TYR A 20 35.23 -17.87 -51.65
CA TYR A 20 35.09 -16.52 -52.22
C TYR A 20 33.85 -16.41 -53.11
N THR A 21 33.64 -17.37 -54.01
CA THR A 21 32.47 -17.42 -54.89
C THR A 21 31.18 -17.58 -54.09
N LEU A 22 31.21 -18.39 -53.02
CA LEU A 22 30.06 -18.53 -52.11
C LEU A 22 29.74 -17.19 -51.45
N ARG A 23 30.74 -16.47 -50.91
CA ARG A 23 30.55 -15.14 -50.32
C ARG A 23 29.89 -14.17 -51.28
N SER A 24 30.37 -14.10 -52.52
CA SER A 24 29.81 -13.23 -53.56
C SER A 24 28.38 -13.63 -53.94
N THR A 25 28.12 -14.93 -54.06
CA THR A 25 26.78 -15.46 -54.36
C THR A 25 25.79 -15.13 -53.25
N MET A 26 26.18 -15.33 -51.99
CA MET A 26 25.37 -14.95 -50.82
C MET A 26 25.15 -13.43 -50.77
N ALA A 27 26.16 -12.61 -51.06
CA ALA A 27 25.99 -11.15 -51.10
C ALA A 27 24.97 -10.70 -52.17
N LEU A 28 24.87 -11.41 -53.29
CA LEU A 28 23.86 -11.17 -54.33
C LEU A 28 22.48 -11.67 -53.90
N LEU A 29 22.39 -12.85 -53.27
CA LEU A 29 21.15 -13.38 -52.73
C LEU A 29 20.55 -12.45 -51.66
N GLY A 30 21.36 -11.89 -50.77
CA GLY A 30 20.90 -10.96 -49.73
C GLY A 30 20.31 -9.63 -50.26
N LYS A 31 20.43 -9.34 -51.56
CA LYS A 31 19.78 -8.19 -52.22
C LYS A 31 18.43 -8.54 -52.83
N ARG A 32 18.03 -9.81 -52.83
CA ARG A 32 16.74 -10.30 -53.36
C ARG A 32 15.67 -10.26 -52.28
N LYS A 33 14.40 -10.27 -52.68
CA LYS A 33 13.28 -10.38 -51.72
C LYS A 33 13.27 -11.78 -51.13
N ALA A 34 12.83 -11.91 -49.87
CA ALA A 34 12.74 -13.20 -49.20
C ALA A 34 11.87 -14.22 -49.96
N ALA A 35 10.74 -13.76 -50.51
CA ALA A 35 9.85 -14.57 -51.32
C ALA A 35 10.55 -15.20 -52.54
N ASP A 36 11.46 -14.47 -53.19
CA ASP A 36 12.19 -14.94 -54.38
C ASP A 36 13.26 -15.97 -54.03
N ILE A 37 13.82 -15.91 -52.82
CA ILE A 37 14.82 -16.86 -52.30
C ILE A 37 14.14 -18.13 -51.78
N GLY A 38 12.97 -17.96 -51.15
CA GLY A 38 12.21 -18.97 -50.43
C GLY A 38 12.42 -18.83 -48.92
N ILE A 39 11.35 -18.49 -48.20
CA ILE A 39 11.38 -18.26 -46.74
C ILE A 39 11.86 -19.52 -45.99
N GLU A 40 11.31 -20.68 -46.33
CA GLU A 40 11.74 -21.96 -45.74
C GLU A 40 13.22 -22.26 -45.97
N TRP A 41 13.74 -21.89 -47.15
CA TRP A 41 15.16 -22.07 -47.42
C TRP A 41 16.02 -21.18 -46.53
N ILE A 42 15.65 -19.91 -46.35
CA ILE A 42 16.35 -18.99 -45.45
C ILE A 42 16.34 -19.57 -44.02
N GLN A 43 15.20 -20.06 -43.55
CA GLN A 43 15.05 -20.67 -42.22
C GLN A 43 15.94 -21.91 -42.05
N ASN A 44 15.96 -22.81 -43.04
CA ASN A 44 16.79 -24.03 -43.01
C ASN A 44 18.29 -23.72 -43.16
N ALA A 45 18.64 -22.75 -44.01
CA ALA A 45 20.01 -22.30 -44.23
C ALA A 45 20.63 -21.66 -42.98
N LEU A 46 19.82 -21.16 -42.04
CA LEU A 46 20.32 -20.70 -40.75
C LEU A 46 21.05 -21.82 -39.98
N PHE A 47 20.59 -23.06 -40.10
CA PHE A 47 21.15 -24.21 -39.39
C PHE A 47 22.33 -24.88 -40.12
N ASP A 48 22.64 -24.49 -41.35
CA ASP A 48 23.83 -24.95 -42.08
C ASP A 48 25.00 -24.01 -41.79
N ASP A 49 26.10 -24.54 -41.24
CA ASP A 49 27.31 -23.79 -40.90
C ASP A 49 27.89 -22.98 -42.09
N ARG A 50 27.67 -23.45 -43.33
CA ARG A 50 28.11 -22.75 -44.56
C ARG A 50 27.38 -21.43 -44.77
N PHE A 51 26.10 -21.36 -44.38
CA PHE A 51 25.21 -20.23 -44.69
C PHE A 51 24.84 -19.41 -43.45
N SER A 52 24.87 -20.02 -42.27
CA SER A 52 24.53 -19.47 -40.95
C SER A 52 24.96 -18.01 -40.75
N ARG A 53 26.24 -17.68 -41.01
CA ARG A 53 26.77 -16.31 -40.84
C ARG A 53 26.10 -15.29 -41.77
N TYR A 54 25.83 -15.68 -43.01
CA TYR A 54 25.20 -14.80 -44.01
C TYR A 54 23.73 -14.60 -43.66
N VAL A 55 23.01 -15.69 -43.39
CA VAL A 55 21.59 -15.66 -43.02
C VAL A 55 21.39 -14.84 -41.74
N THR A 56 22.24 -15.01 -40.73
CA THR A 56 22.22 -14.17 -39.51
C THR A 56 22.33 -12.68 -39.83
N THR A 57 23.20 -12.33 -40.77
CA THR A 57 23.38 -10.94 -41.22
C THR A 57 22.13 -10.43 -41.93
N TRP A 58 21.52 -11.25 -42.80
CA TRP A 58 20.29 -10.87 -43.51
C TRP A 58 19.08 -10.73 -42.58
N LEU A 59 18.93 -11.61 -41.59
CA LEU A 59 17.87 -11.53 -40.59
C LEU A 59 18.00 -10.24 -39.77
N ARG A 60 19.22 -9.88 -39.35
CA ARG A 60 19.49 -8.59 -38.67
C ARG A 60 19.21 -7.38 -39.55
N ALA A 61 19.43 -7.49 -40.86
CA ALA A 61 19.09 -6.46 -41.82
C ALA A 61 17.57 -6.40 -42.15
N GLY A 62 16.79 -7.34 -41.62
CA GLY A 62 15.35 -7.41 -41.84
C GLY A 62 14.99 -7.92 -43.23
N ILE A 63 15.66 -8.97 -43.72
CA ILE A 63 15.25 -9.64 -44.97
C ILE A 63 13.84 -10.27 -44.85
N LEU A 64 13.47 -10.72 -43.64
CA LEU A 64 12.13 -11.16 -43.28
C LEU A 64 11.47 -10.07 -42.43
N LYS A 65 10.29 -9.59 -42.85
CA LYS A 65 9.48 -8.58 -42.13
C LYS A 65 7.99 -8.88 -42.32
N GLY A 66 7.16 -8.38 -41.40
CA GLY A 66 5.71 -8.56 -41.50
C GLY A 66 5.36 -10.05 -41.61
N ASP A 67 4.48 -10.40 -42.54
CA ASP A 67 3.98 -11.77 -42.69
C ASP A 67 5.06 -12.76 -43.17
N ASP A 68 6.14 -12.28 -43.79
CA ASP A 68 7.27 -13.14 -44.22
C ASP A 68 8.10 -13.66 -43.03
N LEU A 69 8.00 -12.99 -41.87
CA LEU A 69 8.67 -13.41 -40.63
C LEU A 69 7.70 -14.23 -39.78
N ASP A 70 7.90 -15.54 -39.80
CA ASP A 70 7.22 -16.46 -38.88
C ASP A 70 7.76 -16.27 -37.45
N VAL A 71 6.92 -15.68 -36.60
CA VAL A 71 7.27 -15.37 -35.21
C VAL A 71 7.36 -16.65 -34.38
N ASP A 72 6.58 -17.68 -34.67
CA ASP A 72 6.63 -18.95 -33.92
C ASP A 72 7.91 -19.73 -34.23
N TRP A 73 8.39 -19.66 -35.47
CA TRP A 73 9.74 -20.10 -35.81
C TRP A 73 10.80 -19.34 -35.02
N VAL A 74 10.75 -18.00 -34.92
CA VAL A 74 11.72 -17.24 -34.11
C VAL A 74 11.63 -17.59 -32.62
N LYS A 75 10.42 -17.79 -32.06
CA LYS A 75 10.24 -18.26 -30.68
C LYS A 75 10.90 -19.62 -30.46
N SER A 76 10.82 -20.53 -31.44
CA SER A 76 11.49 -21.84 -31.36
C SER A 76 13.02 -21.73 -31.27
N LEU A 77 13.62 -20.68 -31.86
CA LEU A 77 15.06 -20.42 -31.77
C LEU A 77 15.50 -20.02 -30.37
N VAL A 78 14.62 -19.43 -29.55
CA VAL A 78 14.93 -19.05 -28.15
C VAL A 78 15.24 -20.28 -27.29
N ALA A 79 14.61 -21.42 -27.59
CA ALA A 79 14.87 -22.68 -26.91
C ALA A 79 16.28 -23.22 -27.21
N ARG A 80 16.90 -22.83 -28.33
CA ARG A 80 18.24 -23.29 -28.75
C ARG A 80 19.32 -22.34 -28.23
N PRO A 81 20.23 -22.76 -27.33
CA PRO A 81 21.22 -21.87 -26.71
C PRO A 81 22.10 -21.10 -27.71
N SER A 82 22.49 -21.72 -28.82
CA SER A 82 23.32 -21.10 -29.86
C SER A 82 22.62 -19.96 -30.62
N TRP A 83 21.28 -20.01 -30.72
CA TRP A 83 20.48 -19.07 -31.50
C TRP A 83 19.70 -18.08 -30.64
N ARG A 84 19.64 -18.31 -29.32
CA ARG A 84 18.90 -17.49 -28.36
C ARG A 84 19.21 -16.01 -28.47
N GLY A 85 20.50 -15.64 -28.51
CA GLY A 85 20.90 -14.24 -28.63
C GLY A 85 20.38 -13.57 -29.91
N LEU A 86 20.39 -14.29 -31.04
CA LEU A 86 19.83 -13.79 -32.30
C LEU A 86 18.30 -13.71 -32.22
N ALA A 87 17.64 -14.74 -31.69
CA ALA A 87 16.18 -14.79 -31.59
C ALA A 87 15.64 -13.63 -30.73
N LEU A 88 16.23 -13.40 -29.55
CA LEU A 88 15.86 -12.29 -28.67
C LEU A 88 16.14 -10.93 -29.32
N GLN A 89 17.23 -10.81 -30.09
CA GLN A 89 17.51 -9.58 -30.85
C GLN A 89 16.45 -9.31 -31.93
N LEU A 90 15.98 -10.35 -32.64
CA LEU A 90 14.96 -10.22 -33.67
C LEU A 90 13.59 -9.88 -33.07
N LEU A 91 13.18 -10.59 -32.02
CA LEU A 91 11.93 -10.33 -31.29
C LEU A 91 11.94 -8.95 -30.62
N GLY A 92 13.10 -8.49 -30.16
CA GLY A 92 13.29 -7.15 -29.58
C GLY A 92 13.14 -6.00 -30.57
N ASN A 93 13.21 -6.26 -31.88
CA ASN A 93 13.08 -5.22 -32.89
C ASN A 93 11.62 -5.00 -33.29
N HIS A 94 11.00 -3.95 -32.73
CA HIS A 94 9.61 -3.59 -32.99
C HIS A 94 9.30 -3.21 -34.44
N GLU A 95 10.31 -2.85 -35.24
CA GLU A 95 10.14 -2.62 -36.68
C GLU A 95 9.97 -3.93 -37.46
N LEU A 96 10.48 -5.05 -36.92
CA LEU A 96 10.37 -6.38 -37.53
C LEU A 96 9.15 -7.14 -37.00
N VAL A 97 8.95 -7.12 -35.68
CA VAL A 97 7.89 -7.87 -34.98
C VAL A 97 7.13 -6.92 -34.07
N LYS A 98 5.86 -6.65 -34.41
CA LYS A 98 4.97 -5.88 -33.54
C LYS A 98 4.68 -6.64 -32.23
N PRO A 99 4.49 -5.97 -31.09
CA PRO A 99 4.33 -6.62 -29.77
C PRO A 99 3.25 -7.71 -29.72
N HIS A 100 2.02 -7.42 -30.18
CA HIS A 100 0.92 -8.39 -30.22
C HIS A 100 1.21 -9.65 -31.03
N ARG A 101 2.13 -9.62 -32.02
CA ARG A 101 2.50 -10.83 -32.79
C ARG A 101 3.35 -11.79 -31.97
N ILE A 102 4.06 -11.30 -30.94
CA ILE A 102 4.81 -12.15 -30.02
C ILE A 102 3.85 -12.88 -29.08
N GLY A 103 2.79 -12.21 -28.63
CA GLY A 103 1.81 -12.78 -27.72
C GLY A 103 2.22 -12.66 -26.25
N SER A 104 1.36 -12.09 -25.43
CA SER A 104 1.58 -11.89 -23.99
C SER A 104 1.73 -13.24 -23.27
N ASP A 105 0.96 -14.26 -23.65
CA ASP A 105 1.06 -15.60 -23.05
C ASP A 105 2.45 -16.23 -23.21
N TRP A 106 3.09 -16.05 -24.37
CA TRP A 106 4.45 -16.55 -24.58
C TRP A 106 5.47 -15.77 -23.75
N LEU A 107 5.32 -14.45 -23.65
CA LEU A 107 6.19 -13.61 -22.83
C LEU A 107 6.01 -13.90 -21.33
N LEU A 108 4.78 -14.10 -20.86
CA LEU A 108 4.50 -14.47 -19.47
C LEU A 108 5.08 -15.84 -19.11
N LYS A 109 5.02 -16.82 -20.03
CA LYS A 109 5.72 -18.10 -19.89
C LYS A 109 7.24 -17.92 -19.89
N SER A 110 7.75 -17.05 -20.76
CA SER A 110 9.20 -16.77 -20.90
C SER A 110 9.76 -16.01 -19.70
N ALA A 111 8.97 -15.16 -19.04
CA ALA A 111 9.35 -14.46 -17.81
C ALA A 111 9.62 -15.43 -16.63
N ARG A 112 9.16 -16.68 -16.75
CA ARG A 112 9.38 -17.77 -15.78
C ARG A 112 10.53 -18.69 -16.16
N HIS A 113 11.19 -18.43 -17.28
CA HIS A 113 12.23 -19.30 -17.80
C HIS A 113 13.44 -19.33 -16.86
N SER A 114 14.08 -20.49 -16.71
CA SER A 114 15.26 -20.64 -15.81
C SER A 114 16.49 -19.89 -16.30
N ASP A 115 16.59 -19.67 -17.62
CA ASP A 115 17.59 -18.80 -18.23
C ASP A 115 17.25 -17.32 -17.96
N GLN A 116 18.11 -16.66 -17.17
CA GLN A 116 17.96 -15.26 -16.79
C GLN A 116 17.87 -14.32 -18.00
N GLN A 117 18.53 -14.63 -19.12
CA GLN A 117 18.48 -13.79 -20.32
C GLN A 117 17.07 -13.76 -20.91
N VAL A 118 16.41 -14.92 -20.97
CA VAL A 118 15.04 -15.05 -21.50
C VAL A 118 14.04 -14.39 -20.55
N ALA A 119 14.18 -14.63 -19.24
CA ALA A 119 13.30 -14.06 -18.24
C ALA A 119 13.39 -12.53 -18.19
N SER A 120 14.61 -11.98 -18.15
CA SER A 120 14.83 -10.52 -18.18
C SER A 120 14.35 -9.88 -19.48
N PHE A 121 14.58 -10.54 -20.63
CA PHE A 121 14.06 -10.05 -21.91
C PHE A 121 12.53 -9.95 -21.87
N ALA A 122 11.85 -11.03 -21.49
CA ALA A 122 10.40 -11.07 -21.51
C ALA A 122 9.78 -10.04 -20.56
N HIS A 123 10.36 -9.88 -19.35
CA HIS A 123 9.92 -8.88 -18.39
C HIS A 123 10.07 -7.45 -18.92
N SER A 124 11.29 -7.09 -19.34
CA SER A 124 11.57 -5.75 -19.88
C SER A 124 10.78 -5.44 -21.14
N TYR A 125 10.58 -6.43 -22.01
CA TYR A 125 9.83 -6.26 -23.25
C TYR A 125 8.35 -5.97 -22.98
N LEU A 126 7.72 -6.74 -22.09
CA LEU A 126 6.32 -6.49 -21.70
C LEU A 126 6.15 -5.10 -21.09
N LEU A 127 7.07 -4.66 -20.22
CA LEU A 127 6.97 -3.34 -19.58
C LEU A 127 7.19 -2.18 -20.55
N GLN A 128 8.11 -2.30 -21.51
CA GLN A 128 8.43 -1.20 -22.43
C GLN A 128 7.46 -1.12 -23.61
N HIS A 129 7.12 -2.26 -24.22
CA HIS A 129 6.54 -2.27 -25.55
C HIS A 129 5.04 -2.57 -25.58
N PHE A 130 4.51 -3.39 -24.66
CA PHE A 130 3.07 -3.70 -24.65
C PHE A 130 2.23 -2.51 -24.19
N SER A 131 1.21 -2.15 -24.95
CA SER A 131 0.12 -1.26 -24.50
C SER A 131 -1.09 -2.08 -24.05
N PRO A 132 -2.05 -1.46 -23.33
CA PRO A 132 -3.31 -2.11 -23.03
C PRO A 132 -4.06 -2.57 -24.31
N ASP A 133 -3.90 -1.87 -25.43
CA ASP A 133 -4.51 -2.26 -26.72
C ASP A 133 -3.93 -3.59 -27.23
N ASP A 134 -2.63 -3.85 -27.05
CA ASP A 134 -2.03 -5.14 -27.41
C ASP A 134 -2.66 -6.29 -26.58
N PHE A 135 -2.94 -6.06 -25.30
CA PHE A 135 -3.65 -7.04 -24.46
C PHE A 135 -5.11 -7.23 -24.87
N ALA A 136 -5.78 -6.16 -25.31
CA ALA A 136 -7.15 -6.22 -25.80
C ALA A 136 -7.25 -7.03 -27.10
N LEU A 137 -6.33 -6.77 -28.05
CA LEU A 137 -6.26 -7.46 -29.33
C LEU A 137 -6.12 -8.98 -29.18
N GLU A 138 -5.33 -9.43 -28.19
CA GLU A 138 -5.19 -10.86 -27.88
C GLU A 138 -6.47 -11.49 -27.31
N GLN A 139 -7.37 -10.69 -26.74
CA GLN A 139 -8.71 -11.11 -26.33
C GLN A 139 -9.75 -10.96 -27.46
N GLY A 140 -9.33 -10.57 -28.67
CA GLY A 140 -10.21 -10.34 -29.81
C GLY A 140 -11.06 -9.07 -29.68
N SER A 141 -10.60 -8.08 -28.90
CA SER A 141 -11.30 -6.80 -28.69
C SER A 141 -10.39 -5.63 -29.05
N ASP A 142 -10.95 -4.56 -29.61
CA ASP A 142 -10.26 -3.29 -29.81
C ASP A 142 -10.49 -2.31 -28.63
N ASP A 143 -11.22 -2.74 -27.60
CA ASP A 143 -11.50 -1.92 -26.43
C ASP A 143 -10.34 -1.99 -25.41
N GLN A 144 -9.68 -0.85 -25.22
CA GLN A 144 -8.61 -0.67 -24.24
C GLN A 144 -9.02 -1.12 -22.83
N ALA A 145 -10.29 -0.96 -22.45
CA ALA A 145 -10.79 -1.38 -21.13
C ALA A 145 -10.64 -2.89 -20.92
N VAL A 146 -10.87 -3.70 -21.97
CA VAL A 146 -10.68 -5.16 -21.95
C VAL A 146 -9.20 -5.51 -21.72
N GLY A 147 -8.29 -4.77 -22.34
CA GLY A 147 -6.86 -4.91 -22.12
C GLY A 147 -6.44 -4.59 -20.68
N VAL A 148 -7.00 -3.53 -20.10
CA VAL A 148 -6.78 -3.19 -18.69
C VAL A 148 -7.34 -4.27 -17.77
N ASP A 149 -8.55 -4.77 -18.01
CA ASP A 149 -9.14 -5.89 -17.25
C ASP A 149 -8.27 -7.14 -17.35
N ARG A 150 -7.72 -7.42 -18.53
CA ARG A 150 -6.78 -8.54 -18.73
C ARG A 150 -5.55 -8.37 -17.84
N ILE A 151 -4.94 -7.19 -17.78
CA ILE A 151 -3.78 -6.93 -16.91
C ILE A 151 -4.15 -7.12 -15.43
N PHE A 152 -5.32 -6.64 -14.98
CA PHE A 152 -5.78 -6.84 -13.60
C PHE A 152 -6.05 -8.32 -13.27
N SER A 153 -6.59 -9.11 -14.21
CA SER A 153 -6.81 -10.56 -14.02
C SER A 153 -5.51 -11.33 -13.74
N LEU A 154 -4.35 -10.77 -14.12
CA LEU A 154 -3.04 -11.36 -13.83
C LEU A 154 -2.65 -11.25 -12.35
N LEU A 155 -3.40 -10.52 -11.52
CA LEU A 155 -3.23 -10.42 -10.06
C LEU A 155 -4.08 -11.45 -9.27
N ASP A 156 -4.96 -12.19 -9.95
CA ASP A 156 -5.90 -13.12 -9.33
C ASP A 156 -5.20 -14.25 -8.56
N GLN A 157 -5.96 -14.91 -7.68
CA GLN A 157 -5.45 -15.99 -6.81
C GLN A 157 -4.92 -17.20 -7.59
N GLY A 158 -5.49 -17.50 -8.77
CA GLY A 158 -5.04 -18.61 -9.62
C GLY A 158 -3.73 -18.35 -10.36
N GLN A 159 -3.21 -17.13 -10.35
CA GLN A 159 -2.00 -16.76 -11.07
C GLN A 159 -0.75 -17.02 -10.24
N GLU A 160 0.35 -17.39 -10.90
CA GLU A 160 1.63 -17.64 -10.23
C GLU A 160 2.34 -16.33 -9.81
N ALA A 161 3.23 -16.40 -8.82
CA ALA A 161 3.90 -15.23 -8.26
C ALA A 161 4.68 -14.38 -9.30
N PRO A 162 5.42 -14.96 -10.28
CA PRO A 162 6.10 -14.15 -11.31
C PRO A 162 5.13 -13.36 -12.20
N VAL A 163 3.97 -13.95 -12.53
CA VAL A 163 2.94 -13.31 -13.36
C VAL A 163 2.30 -12.15 -12.60
N ARG A 164 1.96 -12.36 -11.32
CA ARG A 164 1.44 -11.28 -10.46
C ARG A 164 2.44 -10.15 -10.28
N ARG A 165 3.72 -10.48 -10.09
CA ARG A 165 4.80 -9.48 -9.97
C ARG A 165 4.90 -8.64 -11.24
N PHE A 166 4.84 -9.28 -12.41
CA PHE A 166 4.80 -8.56 -13.68
C PHE A 166 3.60 -7.60 -13.74
N ALA A 167 2.39 -8.08 -13.46
CA ALA A 167 1.19 -7.25 -13.52
C ALA A 167 1.26 -6.05 -12.56
N ALA A 168 1.70 -6.29 -11.32
CA ALA A 168 1.93 -5.23 -10.33
C ALA A 168 2.97 -4.22 -10.80
N SER A 169 4.11 -4.66 -11.35
CA SER A 169 5.13 -3.76 -11.92
C SER A 169 4.58 -2.97 -13.10
N TYR A 170 3.88 -3.61 -14.04
CA TYR A 170 3.28 -2.95 -15.19
C TYR A 170 2.34 -1.83 -14.77
N LEU A 171 1.41 -2.12 -13.85
CA LEU A 171 0.46 -1.15 -13.33
C LEU A 171 1.19 0.01 -12.62
N LEU A 172 2.17 -0.26 -11.75
CA LEU A 172 2.90 0.82 -11.07
C LEU A 172 3.70 1.71 -12.04
N LEU A 173 4.35 1.12 -13.03
CA LEU A 173 5.20 1.83 -13.99
C LEU A 173 4.38 2.62 -15.01
N HIS A 174 3.16 2.19 -15.32
CA HIS A 174 2.27 2.90 -16.24
C HIS A 174 1.26 3.81 -15.55
N HIS A 175 1.25 3.90 -14.22
CA HIS A 175 0.43 4.85 -13.47
C HIS A 175 0.90 6.30 -13.72
N PRO A 176 -0.02 7.27 -13.88
CA PRO A 176 0.33 8.64 -14.25
C PRO A 176 1.30 9.31 -13.26
N GLU A 177 1.07 9.16 -11.96
CA GLU A 177 1.93 9.78 -10.92
C GLU A 177 3.08 8.88 -10.46
N LEU A 178 2.78 7.62 -10.13
CA LEU A 178 3.75 6.70 -9.53
C LEU A 178 4.92 6.34 -10.47
N SER A 179 4.73 6.37 -11.79
CA SER A 179 5.79 6.09 -12.77
C SER A 179 7.09 6.85 -12.48
N SER A 180 7.00 8.17 -12.24
CA SER A 180 8.14 9.05 -11.95
C SER A 180 8.90 8.68 -10.67
N THR A 181 8.21 8.09 -9.70
CA THR A 181 8.76 7.73 -8.38
C THR A 181 9.54 6.41 -8.41
N VAL A 182 9.25 5.54 -9.39
CA VAL A 182 9.85 4.21 -9.47
C VAL A 182 11.14 4.26 -10.29
N GLU A 183 12.26 3.85 -9.69
CA GLU A 183 13.59 3.84 -10.33
C GLU A 183 13.62 3.00 -11.63
N GLU A 184 12.90 1.88 -11.64
CA GLU A 184 12.78 1.01 -12.82
C GLU A 184 12.13 1.74 -14.00
N SER A 185 11.17 2.64 -13.76
CA SER A 185 10.56 3.46 -14.83
C SER A 185 11.59 4.40 -15.45
N ARG A 186 12.44 5.01 -14.60
CA ARG A 186 13.50 5.94 -15.05
C ARG A 186 14.59 5.20 -15.82
N THR A 187 14.98 4.01 -15.35
CA THR A 187 16.00 3.16 -16.00
C THR A 187 15.54 2.67 -17.37
N LEU A 188 14.27 2.27 -17.49
CA LEU A 188 13.70 1.74 -18.73
C LEU A 188 13.09 2.82 -19.64
N GLY A 189 13.12 4.10 -19.22
CA GLY A 189 12.54 5.21 -20.00
C GLY A 189 11.04 5.07 -20.25
N ILE A 190 10.31 4.41 -19.34
CA ILE A 190 8.89 4.10 -19.52
C ILE A 190 8.06 5.37 -19.37
N LYS A 191 7.22 5.62 -20.38
CA LYS A 191 6.16 6.63 -20.31
C LYS A 191 4.86 5.98 -19.83
N PRO A 192 4.10 6.62 -18.93
CA PRO A 192 2.78 6.14 -18.52
C PRO A 192 1.88 5.87 -19.72
N LYS A 193 1.25 4.70 -19.72
CA LYS A 193 0.26 4.27 -20.74
C LYS A 193 -1.15 4.16 -20.18
N LEU A 194 -1.31 4.29 -18.85
CA LEU A 194 -2.58 4.21 -18.15
C LEU A 194 -2.91 5.58 -17.54
N ASP A 195 -4.20 5.83 -17.39
CA ASP A 195 -4.72 7.00 -16.67
C ASP A 195 -5.28 6.58 -15.30
N SER A 196 -5.70 7.55 -14.48
CA SER A 196 -6.32 7.26 -13.19
C SER A 196 -7.64 6.50 -13.29
N LYS A 197 -8.33 6.53 -14.45
CA LYS A 197 -9.60 5.79 -14.64
C LYS A 197 -9.39 4.28 -14.69
N ALA A 198 -8.19 3.82 -15.04
CA ALA A 198 -7.82 2.41 -14.94
C ALA A 198 -7.80 1.90 -13.49
N TYR A 199 -7.56 2.79 -12.52
CA TYR A 199 -7.39 2.48 -11.08
C TYR A 199 -8.65 2.80 -10.27
N THR A 200 -9.76 2.14 -10.62
CA THR A 200 -11.01 2.36 -9.88
C THR A 200 -10.96 1.74 -8.48
N LEU A 201 -11.67 2.37 -7.54
CA LEU A 201 -11.84 1.85 -6.20
C LEU A 201 -12.42 0.42 -6.19
N ALA A 202 -13.39 0.13 -7.06
CA ALA A 202 -14.01 -1.19 -7.16
C ALA A 202 -12.99 -2.30 -7.48
N ARG A 203 -12.01 -2.02 -8.35
CA ARG A 203 -10.94 -2.96 -8.68
C ARG A 203 -9.92 -3.10 -7.56
N LEU A 204 -9.53 -2.00 -6.92
CA LEU A 204 -8.43 -2.04 -5.94
C LEU A 204 -8.85 -2.41 -4.52
N ARG A 205 -10.09 -2.11 -4.10
CA ARG A 205 -10.57 -2.42 -2.75
C ARG A 205 -10.33 -3.87 -2.33
N PRO A 206 -10.66 -4.91 -3.13
CA PRO A 206 -10.36 -6.29 -2.74
C PRO A 206 -8.85 -6.57 -2.64
N LEU A 207 -8.04 -5.93 -3.49
CA LEU A 207 -6.59 -6.15 -3.53
C LEU A 207 -5.86 -5.50 -2.34
N ILE A 208 -6.38 -4.40 -1.80
CA ILE A 208 -5.85 -3.72 -0.60
C ILE A 208 -5.87 -4.65 0.62
N PHE A 209 -6.91 -5.47 0.73
CA PHE A 209 -7.13 -6.40 1.86
C PHE A 209 -6.85 -7.87 1.50
N ASP A 210 -6.20 -8.15 0.37
CA ASP A 210 -5.89 -9.51 -0.07
C ASP A 210 -5.01 -10.25 0.96
N GLY A 211 -5.13 -11.58 1.08
CA GLY A 211 -4.28 -12.37 1.99
C GLY A 211 -2.80 -12.38 1.60
N ARG A 212 -2.47 -12.09 0.34
CA ARG A 212 -1.12 -12.18 -0.21
C ARG A 212 -0.35 -10.86 -0.10
N PRO A 213 0.87 -10.84 0.48
CA PRO A 213 1.59 -9.60 0.76
C PRO A 213 2.08 -8.86 -0.48
N ASP A 214 2.41 -9.56 -1.57
CA ASP A 214 2.81 -8.97 -2.85
C ASP A 214 1.67 -8.13 -3.46
N VAL A 215 0.46 -8.67 -3.47
CA VAL A 215 -0.75 -7.99 -3.98
C VAL A 215 -1.13 -6.80 -3.10
N ARG A 216 -1.14 -6.97 -1.76
CA ARG A 216 -1.43 -5.85 -0.85
C ARG A 216 -0.41 -4.73 -0.97
N THR A 217 0.87 -5.05 -1.11
CA THR A 217 1.93 -4.05 -1.24
C THR A 217 1.72 -3.20 -2.50
N PHE A 218 1.41 -3.86 -3.62
CA PHE A 218 1.02 -3.19 -4.86
C PHE A 218 -0.21 -2.29 -4.66
N ALA A 219 -1.30 -2.85 -4.15
CA ALA A 219 -2.57 -2.14 -4.02
C ALA A 219 -2.47 -0.96 -3.04
N SER A 220 -1.69 -1.10 -1.96
CA SER A 220 -1.45 -0.01 -0.99
C SER A 220 -0.64 1.13 -1.61
N LYS A 221 0.33 0.83 -2.49
CA LYS A 221 1.07 1.87 -3.23
C LYS A 221 0.16 2.67 -4.14
N VAL A 222 -0.76 2.01 -4.84
CA VAL A 222 -1.74 2.71 -5.69
C VAL A 222 -2.74 3.49 -4.84
N ALA A 223 -3.26 2.88 -3.77
CA ALA A 223 -4.17 3.55 -2.84
C ALA A 223 -3.55 4.85 -2.27
N ARG A 224 -2.24 4.87 -1.98
CA ARG A 224 -1.56 6.10 -1.53
C ARG A 224 -1.71 7.26 -2.50
N ALA A 225 -1.70 7.01 -3.82
CA ALA A 225 -1.82 8.05 -4.85
C ALA A 225 -3.29 8.38 -5.19
N GLU A 226 -4.17 7.39 -5.13
CA GLU A 226 -5.53 7.51 -5.68
C GLU A 226 -6.62 7.71 -4.60
N LEU A 227 -6.34 7.43 -3.32
CA LEU A 227 -7.35 7.46 -2.23
C LEU A 227 -8.10 8.79 -2.15
N VAL A 228 -7.42 9.93 -2.30
CA VAL A 228 -8.07 11.25 -2.28
C VAL A 228 -8.91 11.49 -3.53
N ARG A 229 -8.54 10.93 -4.69
CA ARG A 229 -9.34 11.03 -5.93
C ARG A 229 -10.59 10.19 -5.87
N TRP A 230 -10.55 9.06 -5.17
CA TRP A 230 -11.72 8.25 -4.92
C TRP A 230 -12.71 8.89 -3.94
N ASP A 231 -12.26 9.93 -3.21
CA ASP A 231 -13.03 10.63 -2.17
C ASP A 231 -13.69 9.69 -1.14
N ASP A 232 -13.01 8.60 -0.80
CA ASP A 232 -13.52 7.58 0.13
C ASP A 232 -12.82 7.69 1.50
N ALA A 233 -13.36 8.58 2.34
CA ALA A 233 -12.93 8.70 3.73
C ALA A 233 -13.08 7.38 4.50
N THR A 234 -14.14 6.60 4.21
CA THR A 234 -14.45 5.33 4.89
C THR A 234 -13.30 4.35 4.69
N LEU A 235 -12.79 4.23 3.46
CA LEU A 235 -11.65 3.38 3.15
C LEU A 235 -10.39 3.77 3.92
N ALA A 236 -10.12 5.07 4.15
CA ALA A 236 -8.95 5.51 4.91
C ALA A 236 -8.97 4.95 6.35
N TYR A 237 -10.12 4.98 7.01
CA TYR A 237 -10.32 4.36 8.33
C TYR A 237 -10.24 2.83 8.29
N ASP A 238 -10.88 2.19 7.30
CA ASP A 238 -10.83 0.73 7.15
C ASP A 238 -9.39 0.24 6.94
N MET A 239 -8.60 0.98 6.16
CA MET A 239 -7.17 0.75 5.96
C MET A 239 -6.38 0.95 7.26
N ALA A 240 -6.59 2.06 7.98
CA ALA A 240 -5.91 2.32 9.26
C ALA A 240 -6.24 1.30 10.36
N ALA A 241 -7.41 0.65 10.27
CA ALA A 241 -7.84 -0.44 11.15
C ALA A 241 -7.44 -1.84 10.63
N ALA A 242 -6.81 -1.95 9.46
CA ALA A 242 -6.46 -3.23 8.86
C ALA A 242 -5.48 -4.03 9.73
N VAL A 243 -5.63 -5.35 9.71
CA VAL A 243 -4.72 -6.29 10.40
C VAL A 243 -3.30 -6.21 9.82
N HIS A 244 -3.21 -6.13 8.50
CA HIS A 244 -1.95 -6.05 7.77
C HIS A 244 -1.33 -4.64 7.80
N ARG A 245 0.01 -4.58 7.82
CA ARG A 245 0.75 -3.32 8.00
C ARG A 245 0.66 -2.42 6.76
N GLU A 246 0.70 -3.02 5.57
CA GLU A 246 0.78 -2.35 4.27
C GLU A 246 -0.39 -1.37 4.06
N PRO A 247 -1.67 -1.80 4.15
CA PRO A 247 -2.81 -0.88 4.10
C PRO A 247 -2.83 0.09 5.28
N ARG A 248 -2.48 -0.37 6.50
CA ARG A 248 -2.52 0.45 7.71
C ARG A 248 -1.63 1.66 7.66
N VAL A 249 -0.43 1.55 7.10
CA VAL A 249 0.47 2.70 6.94
C VAL A 249 -0.13 3.75 6.02
N VAL A 250 -0.77 3.34 4.93
CA VAL A 250 -1.37 4.27 3.96
C VAL A 250 -2.63 4.93 4.54
N GLY A 251 -3.49 4.16 5.21
CA GLY A 251 -4.63 4.72 5.95
C GLY A 251 -4.18 5.71 7.02
N ALA A 252 -3.13 5.39 7.78
CA ALA A 252 -2.54 6.28 8.77
C ALA A 252 -2.06 7.61 8.17
N GLU A 253 -1.32 7.55 7.08
CA GLU A 253 -0.83 8.75 6.38
C GLU A 253 -1.97 9.62 5.88
N ALA A 254 -3.01 9.02 5.29
CA ALA A 254 -4.18 9.76 4.83
C ALA A 254 -4.91 10.45 5.99
N LEU A 255 -5.20 9.72 7.06
CA LEU A 255 -5.92 10.26 8.22
C LEU A 255 -5.11 11.32 8.98
N LEU A 256 -3.80 11.11 9.12
CA LEU A 256 -2.90 12.10 9.73
C LEU A 256 -2.55 13.24 8.78
N GLY A 257 -2.86 13.13 7.49
CA GLY A 257 -2.73 14.20 6.50
C GLY A 257 -3.92 15.15 6.48
N ILE A 258 -5.03 14.84 7.16
CA ILE A 258 -6.22 15.68 7.17
C ILE A 258 -5.90 17.08 7.69
N GLY A 259 -6.32 18.09 6.92
CA GLY A 259 -6.11 19.50 7.24
C GLY A 259 -4.67 20.00 7.03
N GLN A 260 -3.76 19.17 6.53
CA GLN A 260 -2.44 19.62 6.08
C GLN A 260 -2.54 20.20 4.67
N PRO A 261 -1.74 21.23 4.34
CA PRO A 261 -1.70 21.76 2.98
C PRO A 261 -1.20 20.69 2.01
N ALA A 262 -1.80 20.68 0.82
CA ALA A 262 -1.37 19.81 -0.26
C ALA A 262 0.07 20.16 -0.70
N GLY A 263 0.90 19.14 -0.90
CA GLY A 263 2.19 19.30 -1.56
C GLY A 263 2.01 19.63 -3.04
N GLU A 264 3.07 20.15 -3.67
CA GLU A 264 3.04 20.45 -5.10
C GLU A 264 2.68 19.19 -5.92
N GLY A 265 1.59 19.26 -6.67
CA GLY A 265 1.10 18.15 -7.50
C GLY A 265 0.47 16.98 -6.75
N THR A 266 0.27 17.05 -5.43
CA THR A 266 -0.37 15.98 -4.65
C THR A 266 -1.73 16.43 -4.13
N LEU A 267 -2.70 15.52 -4.01
CA LEU A 267 -3.99 15.83 -3.37
C LEU A 267 -3.91 15.60 -1.86
N ALA A 268 -4.46 16.54 -1.08
CA ALA A 268 -4.54 16.41 0.38
C ALA A 268 -5.93 15.95 0.83
N PRO A 269 -6.02 15.08 1.85
CA PRO A 269 -7.28 14.71 2.49
C PRO A 269 -8.01 15.94 3.08
N PRO A 270 -9.27 16.20 2.69
CA PRO A 270 -10.02 17.37 3.15
C PRO A 270 -10.49 17.21 4.59
N MET A 271 -10.81 18.34 5.26
CA MET A 271 -11.35 18.35 6.63
C MET A 271 -12.69 17.60 6.75
N SER A 272 -13.45 17.47 5.66
CA SER A 272 -14.71 16.72 5.62
C SER A 272 -14.54 15.21 5.89
N TRP A 273 -13.32 14.67 5.78
CA TRP A 273 -13.04 13.27 6.11
C TRP A 273 -12.91 13.00 7.62
N LEU A 274 -12.93 14.05 8.46
CA LEU A 274 -12.95 13.87 9.91
C LEU A 274 -14.28 13.25 10.34
N ASP A 275 -14.21 12.05 10.89
CA ASP A 275 -15.34 11.33 11.48
C ASP A 275 -15.04 11.05 12.95
N ALA A 276 -15.79 11.73 13.81
CA ALA A 276 -15.66 11.58 15.27
C ALA A 276 -15.92 10.14 15.73
N ALA A 277 -16.97 9.48 15.22
CA ALA A 277 -17.32 8.14 15.67
C ALA A 277 -16.24 7.14 15.29
N ARG A 278 -15.73 7.20 14.06
CA ARG A 278 -14.65 6.31 13.59
C ARG A 278 -13.31 6.59 14.28
N ALA A 279 -12.94 7.85 14.48
CA ALA A 279 -11.71 8.20 15.20
C ALA A 279 -11.71 7.66 16.64
N PHE A 280 -12.81 7.85 17.38
CA PHE A 280 -12.91 7.35 18.75
C PHE A 280 -13.03 5.82 18.82
N ALA A 281 -13.71 5.17 17.86
CA ALA A 281 -13.73 3.70 17.77
C ALA A 281 -12.33 3.10 17.55
N MET A 282 -11.52 3.71 16.68
CA MET A 282 -10.12 3.27 16.46
C MET A 282 -9.25 3.41 17.71
N ALA A 283 -9.53 4.38 18.59
CA ALA A 283 -8.80 4.54 19.85
C ALA A 283 -8.99 3.35 20.80
N GLU A 284 -10.01 2.51 20.59
CA GLU A 284 -10.23 1.26 21.33
C GLU A 284 -9.78 0.00 20.57
N SER A 285 -9.16 0.16 19.40
CA SER A 285 -8.71 -0.97 18.58
C SER A 285 -7.79 -1.93 19.35
N SER A 286 -7.88 -3.23 19.06
CA SER A 286 -6.91 -4.23 19.53
C SER A 286 -5.51 -3.96 19.00
N ILE A 287 -5.34 -3.24 17.88
CA ILE A 287 -4.05 -2.97 17.26
C ILE A 287 -3.45 -1.68 17.83
N LYS A 288 -2.26 -1.76 18.47
CA LYS A 288 -1.61 -0.60 19.10
C LYS A 288 -1.39 0.56 18.12
N ALA A 289 -0.85 0.26 16.94
CA ALA A 289 -0.61 1.27 15.92
C ALA A 289 -1.89 2.02 15.51
N THR A 290 -3.03 1.34 15.39
CA THR A 290 -4.33 1.96 15.09
C THR A 290 -4.78 2.90 16.20
N ARG A 291 -4.58 2.53 17.47
CA ARG A 291 -4.85 3.43 18.61
C ARG A 291 -3.98 4.67 18.55
N GLU A 292 -2.68 4.53 18.33
CA GLU A 292 -1.75 5.67 18.27
C GLU A 292 -2.13 6.67 17.16
N ILE A 293 -2.57 6.19 16.00
CA ILE A 293 -3.10 7.00 14.91
C ILE A 293 -4.33 7.77 15.41
N ALA A 294 -5.30 7.07 15.99
CA ALA A 294 -6.53 7.67 16.51
C ALA A 294 -6.28 8.74 17.58
N LEU A 295 -5.44 8.45 18.57
CA LEU A 295 -5.10 9.40 19.63
C LEU A 295 -4.40 10.65 19.06
N THR A 296 -3.57 10.48 18.03
CA THR A 296 -2.92 11.59 17.33
C THR A 296 -3.95 12.45 16.59
N MET A 297 -4.89 11.83 15.87
CA MET A 297 -5.98 12.53 15.20
C MET A 297 -6.86 13.31 16.19
N ILE A 298 -7.31 12.66 17.27
CA ILE A 298 -8.16 13.26 18.31
C ILE A 298 -7.46 14.46 18.95
N ARG A 299 -6.15 14.36 19.23
CA ARG A 299 -5.39 15.47 19.80
C ARG A 299 -5.33 16.67 18.85
N ARG A 300 -5.08 16.41 17.57
CA ARG A 300 -4.89 17.45 16.55
C ARG A 300 -6.20 18.15 16.22
N HIS A 301 -7.26 17.39 16.02
CA HIS A 301 -8.57 17.88 15.57
C HIS A 301 -9.61 17.90 16.69
N TYR A 302 -9.16 18.08 17.94
CA TYR A 302 -10.05 18.02 19.10
C TYR A 302 -11.17 19.06 19.04
N ALA A 303 -10.90 20.23 18.47
CA ALA A 303 -11.90 21.29 18.37
C ALA A 303 -13.05 20.91 17.42
N GLU A 304 -12.78 20.06 16.43
CA GLU A 304 -13.74 19.64 15.41
C GLU A 304 -14.48 18.35 15.80
N ILE A 305 -13.78 17.39 16.41
CA ILE A 305 -14.33 16.04 16.68
C ILE A 305 -14.44 15.68 18.16
N GLY A 306 -13.90 16.50 19.05
CA GLY A 306 -13.83 16.27 20.49
C GLY A 306 -15.15 16.48 21.24
N SER A 307 -15.08 16.27 22.55
CA SER A 307 -16.00 16.77 23.60
C SER A 307 -15.61 16.11 24.93
N ALA A 308 -15.91 16.77 26.05
CA ALA A 308 -15.67 16.20 27.38
C ALA A 308 -16.33 14.81 27.55
N THR A 309 -17.55 14.63 27.04
CA THR A 309 -18.27 13.34 27.10
C THR A 309 -17.56 12.23 26.33
N LYS A 310 -17.00 12.53 25.14
CA LYS A 310 -16.22 11.53 24.40
C LYS A 310 -14.89 11.20 25.09
N LEU A 311 -14.26 12.16 25.77
CA LEU A 311 -13.09 11.88 26.60
C LEU A 311 -13.42 11.04 27.83
N ALA A 312 -14.55 11.32 28.50
CA ALA A 312 -15.05 10.48 29.58
C ALA A 312 -15.28 9.03 29.10
N TRP A 313 -15.76 8.86 27.87
CA TRP A 313 -15.85 7.54 27.26
C TRP A 313 -14.48 6.89 27.09
N LEU A 314 -13.42 7.60 26.68
CA LEU A 314 -12.06 7.04 26.60
C LEU A 314 -11.41 6.80 27.97
N MET A 315 -11.80 7.52 29.01
CA MET A 315 -11.32 7.31 30.38
C MET A 315 -11.69 5.92 30.92
N ASP A 316 -12.70 5.27 30.35
CA ASP A 316 -13.13 3.91 30.69
C ASP A 316 -12.50 2.83 29.79
N SER A 317 -11.59 3.22 28.88
CA SER A 317 -10.91 2.28 27.99
C SER A 317 -10.15 1.20 28.78
N PRO A 318 -10.11 -0.07 28.32
CA PRO A 318 -9.27 -1.10 28.93
C PRO A 318 -7.77 -0.78 28.82
N ASP A 319 -7.35 0.02 27.83
CA ASP A 319 -5.96 0.39 27.60
C ASP A 319 -5.53 1.58 28.48
N ARG A 320 -4.41 1.43 29.21
CA ARG A 320 -3.93 2.47 30.14
C ARG A 320 -3.44 3.73 29.41
N GLU A 321 -2.80 3.60 28.25
CA GLU A 321 -2.31 4.75 27.48
C GLU A 321 -3.47 5.61 26.97
N VAL A 322 -4.56 4.97 26.54
CA VAL A 322 -5.80 5.65 26.12
C VAL A 322 -6.45 6.40 27.28
N ARG A 323 -6.55 5.79 28.47
CA ARG A 323 -7.08 6.47 29.67
C ARG A 323 -6.23 7.69 30.05
N LEU A 324 -4.90 7.53 30.06
CA LEU A 324 -3.97 8.62 30.40
C LEU A 324 -4.05 9.76 29.39
N PHE A 325 -4.15 9.43 28.10
CA PHE A 325 -4.42 10.39 27.05
C PHE A 325 -5.71 11.17 27.31
N ALA A 326 -6.80 10.47 27.64
CA ALA A 326 -8.11 11.07 27.84
C ALA A 326 -8.12 12.04 29.03
N VAL A 327 -7.55 11.65 30.18
CA VAL A 327 -7.46 12.50 31.37
C VAL A 327 -6.61 13.75 31.09
N ARG A 328 -5.46 13.58 30.44
CA ARG A 328 -4.57 14.70 30.09
C ARG A 328 -5.25 15.66 29.12
N LEU A 329 -5.84 15.14 28.05
CA LEU A 329 -6.51 15.97 27.05
C LEU A 329 -7.74 16.67 27.63
N LEU A 330 -8.47 16.03 28.55
CA LEU A 330 -9.60 16.64 29.27
C LEU A 330 -9.13 17.84 30.07
N TRP A 331 -8.05 17.68 30.83
CA TRP A 331 -7.47 18.79 31.60
C TRP A 331 -6.98 19.92 30.70
N ASP A 332 -6.20 19.59 29.68
CA ASP A 332 -5.61 20.59 28.77
C ASP A 332 -6.67 21.43 28.05
N ARG A 333 -7.73 20.76 27.58
CA ARG A 333 -8.77 21.38 26.74
C ARG A 333 -9.93 21.98 27.52
N HIS A 334 -10.27 21.44 28.69
CA HIS A 334 -11.47 21.85 29.41
C HIS A 334 -11.22 22.52 30.77
N LYS A 335 -9.97 22.61 31.25
CA LYS A 335 -9.72 23.36 32.49
C LYS A 335 -10.20 24.81 32.35
N PRO A 336 -10.87 25.36 33.37
CA PRO A 336 -11.28 26.76 33.35
C PRO A 336 -10.06 27.68 33.19
N VAL A 337 -10.22 28.75 32.43
CA VAL A 337 -9.20 29.79 32.23
C VAL A 337 -9.80 31.14 32.58
N ALA A 338 -8.97 32.06 33.09
CA ALA A 338 -9.44 33.37 33.55
C ALA A 338 -10.04 34.24 32.44
N MET A 339 -9.58 34.07 31.20
CA MET A 339 -10.03 34.82 30.02
C MET A 339 -10.26 33.84 28.85
N PRO A 340 -11.49 33.33 28.68
CA PRO A 340 -11.82 32.41 27.59
C PRO A 340 -11.83 33.15 26.25
N SER A 341 -11.26 32.53 25.23
CA SER A 341 -11.30 32.97 23.83
C SER A 341 -12.44 32.29 23.07
N GLU A 342 -12.74 32.74 21.85
CA GLU A 342 -13.70 32.04 20.97
C GLU A 342 -13.31 30.58 20.66
N ARG A 343 -12.05 30.20 20.87
CA ARG A 343 -11.56 28.82 20.71
C ARG A 343 -11.82 27.93 21.93
N ASP A 344 -12.35 28.50 23.01
CA ASP A 344 -12.56 27.85 24.31
C ASP A 344 -14.04 27.49 24.58
N ARG A 345 -14.87 27.40 23.53
CA ARG A 345 -16.33 27.18 23.62
C ARG A 345 -16.73 25.93 24.42
N GLU A 346 -15.85 24.94 24.52
CA GLU A 346 -16.13 23.70 25.27
C GLU A 346 -15.52 23.68 26.68
N ARG A 347 -14.82 24.73 27.14
CA ARG A 347 -14.27 24.74 28.50
C ARG A 347 -15.37 24.75 29.55
N PHE A 348 -15.06 24.19 30.72
CA PHE A 348 -15.95 24.32 31.88
C PHE A 348 -15.89 25.75 32.44
N ASP A 349 -17.05 26.27 32.83
CA ASP A 349 -17.17 27.63 33.40
C ASP A 349 -16.41 27.79 34.72
N SER A 350 -16.28 26.71 35.48
CA SER A 350 -15.64 26.73 36.80
C SER A 350 -14.95 25.42 37.16
N LYS A 351 -14.03 25.50 38.11
CA LYS A 351 -13.37 24.32 38.68
C LYS A 351 -14.37 23.39 39.37
N ALA A 352 -15.46 23.95 39.92
CA ALA A 352 -16.53 23.17 40.53
C ALA A 352 -17.30 22.35 39.48
N THR A 353 -17.60 22.92 38.32
CA THR A 353 -18.28 22.19 37.22
C THR A 353 -17.41 21.07 36.67
N LEU A 354 -16.13 21.31 36.45
CA LEU A 354 -15.18 20.27 36.03
C LEU A 354 -15.04 19.19 37.12
N ARG A 355 -15.01 19.56 38.40
CA ARG A 355 -15.00 18.60 39.51
C ARG A 355 -16.24 17.71 39.51
N GLU A 356 -17.43 18.29 39.35
CA GLU A 356 -18.69 17.54 39.29
C GLU A 356 -18.74 16.61 38.07
N PHE A 357 -18.18 17.05 36.94
CA PHE A 357 -18.03 16.20 35.77
C PHE A 357 -17.12 15.00 36.06
N VAL A 358 -15.91 15.23 36.61
CA VAL A 358 -14.97 14.15 36.97
C VAL A 358 -15.59 13.20 38.00
N ARG A 359 -16.32 13.74 38.99
CA ARG A 359 -17.14 12.96 39.93
C ARG A 359 -18.14 12.09 39.19
N THR A 360 -18.96 12.67 38.32
CA THR A 360 -19.95 11.92 37.51
C THR A 360 -19.29 10.81 36.69
N VAL A 361 -18.14 11.06 36.08
CA VAL A 361 -17.40 10.05 35.31
C VAL A 361 -16.92 8.92 36.21
N LEU A 362 -16.27 9.22 37.35
CA LEU A 362 -15.75 8.21 38.27
C LEU A 362 -16.85 7.38 38.94
N PHE A 363 -17.97 8.01 39.32
CA PHE A 363 -19.08 7.35 39.99
C PHE A 363 -20.05 6.67 39.02
N GLY A 364 -20.18 7.19 37.80
CA GLY A 364 -21.16 6.78 36.79
C GLY A 364 -20.67 5.78 35.74
N LEU A 365 -19.44 5.24 35.84
CA LEU A 365 -18.94 4.21 34.90
C LEU A 365 -19.93 3.03 34.82
N PRO A 366 -20.60 2.80 33.67
CA PRO A 366 -21.55 1.71 33.55
C PRO A 366 -20.82 0.35 33.55
N PRO A 367 -21.39 -0.70 34.15
CA PRO A 367 -20.85 -2.05 34.01
C PRO A 367 -21.09 -2.52 32.57
N GLY A 368 -20.04 -2.73 31.77
CA GLY A 368 -20.26 -3.30 30.44
C GLY A 368 -19.13 -3.31 29.41
N ARG A 369 -17.95 -2.73 29.65
CA ARG A 369 -16.86 -2.82 28.66
C ARG A 369 -16.15 -4.16 28.70
N MET A 370 -15.67 -4.61 27.55
CA MET A 370 -14.93 -5.86 27.45
C MET A 370 -13.49 -5.68 27.98
N GLU A 371 -13.03 -6.63 28.78
CA GLU A 371 -11.66 -6.76 29.23
C GLU A 371 -10.77 -7.22 28.06
N ARG A 372 -9.67 -6.50 27.85
CA ARG A 372 -8.66 -6.85 26.87
C ARG A 372 -7.76 -7.96 27.41
N ARG A 373 -7.58 -9.02 26.62
CA ARG A 373 -6.61 -10.10 26.89
C ARG A 373 -5.71 -10.25 25.67
N ASP A 374 -4.42 -10.45 25.90
CA ASP A 374 -3.45 -10.60 24.81
C ASP A 374 -3.59 -12.00 24.18
N GLY A 375 -3.93 -12.04 22.88
CA GLY A 375 -4.09 -13.24 22.07
C GLY A 375 -5.39 -13.23 21.24
N ASP A 376 -5.29 -13.54 19.93
CA ASP A 376 -6.43 -13.48 18.98
C ASP A 376 -7.58 -14.46 19.32
N ASP A 377 -7.35 -15.45 20.19
CA ASP A 377 -8.32 -16.48 20.62
C ASP A 377 -8.90 -16.26 22.04
N ALA A 378 -8.55 -15.17 22.72
CA ALA A 378 -9.08 -14.91 24.05
C ALA A 378 -10.48 -14.29 23.99
N ALA A 379 -11.51 -15.06 24.33
CA ALA A 379 -12.89 -14.56 24.44
C ALA A 379 -12.98 -13.28 25.28
N GLU A 380 -13.59 -12.24 24.71
CA GLU A 380 -13.88 -10.98 25.39
C GLU A 380 -14.79 -11.25 26.61
N ARG A 381 -14.36 -10.82 27.79
CA ARG A 381 -15.13 -10.93 29.04
C ARG A 381 -15.53 -9.55 29.53
N PRO A 382 -16.71 -9.35 30.10
CA PRO A 382 -17.07 -8.06 30.69
C PRO A 382 -16.11 -7.71 31.83
N LEU A 383 -15.49 -6.52 31.75
CA LEU A 383 -14.65 -5.94 32.77
C LEU A 383 -15.51 -5.60 33.99
N PRO A 384 -15.18 -6.11 35.19
CA PRO A 384 -15.90 -5.74 36.40
C PRO A 384 -15.81 -4.24 36.68
N ALA A 385 -16.92 -3.60 37.03
CA ALA A 385 -16.99 -2.16 37.27
C ALA A 385 -15.99 -1.67 38.34
N SER A 386 -15.72 -2.47 39.37
CA SER A 386 -14.72 -2.16 40.40
C SER A 386 -13.28 -2.14 39.85
N VAL A 387 -12.98 -2.96 38.84
CA VAL A 387 -11.68 -2.97 38.16
C VAL A 387 -11.55 -1.77 37.24
N ALA A 388 -12.61 -1.43 36.49
CA ALA A 388 -12.67 -0.24 35.65
C ALA A 388 -12.44 1.04 36.48
N LYS A 389 -13.21 1.22 37.56
CA LYS A 389 -13.07 2.35 38.50
C LYS A 389 -11.66 2.48 39.06
N ARG A 390 -11.09 1.36 39.54
CA ARG A 390 -9.70 1.34 40.03
C ARG A 390 -8.71 1.83 38.97
N ARG A 391 -8.85 1.35 37.73
CA ARG A 391 -7.98 1.72 36.60
C ARG A 391 -8.09 3.21 36.24
N VAL A 392 -9.25 3.83 36.40
CA VAL A 392 -9.41 5.28 36.22
C VAL A 392 -8.78 6.07 37.37
N ILE A 393 -9.00 5.64 38.62
CA ILE A 393 -8.38 6.24 39.82
C ILE A 393 -6.85 6.25 39.69
N GLU A 394 -6.25 5.15 39.22
CA GLU A 394 -4.80 5.07 39.00
C GLU A 394 -4.28 6.13 38.03
N VAL A 395 -4.98 6.37 36.93
CA VAL A 395 -4.57 7.35 35.92
C VAL A 395 -4.83 8.78 36.37
N VAL A 396 -5.95 9.03 37.07
CA VAL A 396 -6.24 10.32 37.71
C VAL A 396 -5.15 10.66 38.73
N ARG A 397 -4.75 9.68 39.56
CA ARG A 397 -3.61 9.81 40.47
C ARG A 397 -2.35 10.18 39.70
N ASP A 398 -2.00 9.42 38.67
CA ASP A 398 -0.74 9.64 37.94
C ASP A 398 -0.67 11.06 37.33
N MET A 399 -1.78 11.56 36.77
CA MET A 399 -1.89 12.96 36.33
C MET A 399 -1.77 13.95 37.50
N ALA A 400 -2.41 13.66 38.64
CA ALA A 400 -2.35 14.52 39.83
C ALA A 400 -0.96 14.59 40.45
N LEU A 401 -0.16 13.51 40.39
CA LEU A 401 1.23 13.55 40.84
C LEU A 401 2.08 14.52 40.01
N GLU A 402 1.79 14.63 38.71
CA GLU A 402 2.49 15.52 37.78
C GLU A 402 1.98 16.97 37.83
N ASN A 403 0.75 17.22 38.28
CA ASN A 403 0.10 18.53 38.22
C ASN A 403 -0.64 18.90 39.52
N ALA A 404 -0.07 19.87 40.27
CA ALA A 404 -0.61 20.33 41.55
C ALA A 404 -2.02 20.92 41.43
N GLU A 405 -2.29 21.71 40.38
CA GLU A 405 -3.61 22.33 40.18
C GLU A 405 -4.70 21.29 39.92
N PHE A 406 -4.37 20.26 39.13
CA PHE A 406 -5.24 19.11 38.92
C PHE A 406 -5.42 18.32 40.22
N ALA A 407 -4.36 18.15 41.02
CA ALA A 407 -4.41 17.46 42.31
C ALA A 407 -5.41 18.12 43.27
N THR A 408 -5.38 19.45 43.40
CA THR A 408 -6.36 20.21 44.20
C THR A 408 -7.80 20.05 43.67
N LEU A 409 -7.98 19.89 42.36
CA LEU A 409 -9.30 19.69 41.78
C LEU A 409 -9.89 18.32 42.11
N VAL A 410 -9.10 17.26 41.98
CA VAL A 410 -9.56 15.87 42.12
C VAL A 410 -9.51 15.32 43.54
N ALA A 411 -8.71 15.90 44.45
CA ALA A 411 -8.59 15.42 45.83
C ALA A 411 -9.96 15.29 46.54
N PRO A 412 -10.86 16.30 46.53
CA PRO A 412 -12.18 16.15 47.13
C PRO A 412 -13.02 15.01 46.53
N VAL A 413 -12.88 14.74 45.23
CA VAL A 413 -13.59 13.65 44.55
C VAL A 413 -13.07 12.29 45.04
N LEU A 414 -11.75 12.14 45.21
CA LEU A 414 -11.15 10.92 45.74
C LEU A 414 -11.48 10.69 47.23
N GLU A 415 -11.69 11.77 47.99
CA GLU A 415 -12.11 11.70 49.39
C GLU A 415 -13.52 11.13 49.55
N GLU A 416 -14.43 11.44 48.63
CA GLU A 416 -15.78 10.86 48.62
C GLU A 416 -15.74 9.33 48.46
N PHE A 417 -14.74 8.80 47.75
CA PHE A 417 -14.50 7.36 47.62
C PHE A 417 -13.91 6.72 48.88
N LEU A 418 -13.46 7.49 49.89
CA LEU A 418 -13.07 6.94 51.19
C LEU A 418 -14.25 6.29 51.92
N ALA A 419 -15.49 6.67 51.57
CA ALA A 419 -16.70 6.03 52.06
C ALA A 419 -17.13 4.80 51.21
N SER A 420 -16.41 4.45 50.14
CA SER A 420 -16.75 3.29 49.30
C SER A 420 -16.63 1.99 50.07
N ARG A 421 -17.67 1.14 50.00
CA ARG A 421 -17.68 -0.22 50.59
C ARG A 421 -16.85 -1.22 49.79
N ALA A 422 -16.45 -0.88 48.57
CA ALA A 422 -15.60 -1.72 47.74
C ALA A 422 -14.13 -1.57 48.16
N LYS A 423 -13.58 -2.60 48.81
CA LYS A 423 -12.21 -2.59 49.37
C LYS A 423 -11.14 -2.12 48.38
N GLY A 424 -11.23 -2.52 47.11
CA GLY A 424 -10.27 -2.14 46.08
C GLY A 424 -10.31 -0.67 45.69
N GLU A 425 -11.49 -0.05 45.69
CA GLU A 425 -11.65 1.38 45.38
C GLU A 425 -11.12 2.23 46.54
N TRP A 426 -11.51 1.90 47.77
CA TRP A 426 -11.03 2.56 48.99
C TRP A 426 -9.49 2.56 49.08
N GLN A 427 -8.86 1.38 48.91
CA GLN A 427 -7.40 1.26 48.96
C GLN A 427 -6.70 2.10 47.90
N SER A 428 -7.24 2.14 46.68
CA SER A 428 -6.68 2.93 45.58
C SER A 428 -6.82 4.43 45.82
N CYS A 429 -7.92 4.91 46.39
CA CYS A 429 -8.10 6.32 46.73
C CYS A 429 -7.22 6.77 47.90
N VAL A 430 -7.12 5.98 48.98
CA VAL A 430 -6.18 6.27 50.09
C VAL A 430 -4.75 6.35 49.58
N ALA A 431 -4.32 5.38 48.79
CA ALA A 431 -2.97 5.36 48.23
C ALA A 431 -2.73 6.53 47.27
N ALA A 432 -3.73 6.93 46.48
CA ALA A 432 -3.65 8.09 45.60
C ALA A 432 -3.48 9.39 46.38
N LEU A 433 -4.37 9.65 47.35
CA LEU A 433 -4.33 10.85 48.19
C LEU A 433 -3.02 10.96 48.99
N ALA A 434 -2.53 9.84 49.55
CA ALA A 434 -1.26 9.83 50.29
C ALA A 434 -0.07 10.19 49.39
N ARG A 435 -0.03 9.65 48.16
CA ARG A 435 1.03 9.96 47.19
C ARG A 435 0.91 11.39 46.66
N MET A 436 -0.31 11.89 46.45
CA MET A 436 -0.55 13.28 46.04
C MET A 436 -0.07 14.25 47.12
N ARG A 437 -0.35 14.00 48.41
CA ARG A 437 0.16 14.80 49.53
C ARG A 437 1.69 14.76 49.62
N ALA A 438 2.31 13.61 49.32
CA ALA A 438 3.77 13.49 49.28
C ALA A 438 4.40 14.26 48.10
N ALA A 439 3.73 14.28 46.93
CA ALA A 439 4.20 15.01 45.75
C ALA A 439 3.93 16.53 45.84
N HIS A 440 2.83 16.92 46.49
CA HIS A 440 2.37 18.30 46.64
C HIS A 440 2.08 18.58 48.12
N PRO A 441 3.06 19.01 48.92
CA PRO A 441 2.91 19.20 50.37
C PRO A 441 1.84 20.23 50.76
N GLU A 442 1.52 21.18 49.87
CA GLU A 442 0.47 22.19 50.06
C GLU A 442 -0.95 21.66 49.84
N LEU A 443 -1.08 20.41 49.39
CA LEU A 443 -2.38 19.78 49.16
C LEU A 443 -3.03 19.37 50.47
N GLU A 444 -4.09 20.08 50.85
CA GLU A 444 -4.95 19.69 51.97
C GLU A 444 -5.75 18.43 51.63
N THR A 445 -5.67 17.42 52.49
CA THR A 445 -6.47 16.19 52.41
C THR A 445 -6.95 15.79 53.80
N SER A 446 -8.09 15.12 53.86
CA SER A 446 -8.71 14.51 55.04
C SER A 446 -7.97 13.28 55.58
N LEU A 447 -6.88 12.85 54.93
CA LEU A 447 -6.06 11.76 55.44
C LEU A 447 -5.34 12.19 56.72
N PRO A 448 -5.27 11.32 57.75
CA PRO A 448 -4.53 11.61 58.96
C PRO A 448 -3.07 11.96 58.64
N GLU A 449 -2.48 12.85 59.45
CA GLU A 449 -1.05 13.17 59.34
C GLU A 449 -0.23 11.88 59.39
N SER A 450 0.72 11.75 58.47
CA SER A 450 1.63 10.61 58.49
C SER A 450 2.45 10.74 59.75
N ARG A 451 2.20 9.88 60.74
CA ARG A 451 3.13 9.68 61.85
C ARG A 451 4.44 9.22 61.22
N THR A 452 5.41 10.11 61.16
CA THR A 452 6.79 9.80 60.77
C THR A 452 7.27 8.66 61.69
N PRO A 453 7.92 7.61 61.16
CA PRO A 453 8.47 6.54 62.01
C PRO A 453 9.47 7.06 63.04
#